data_AF-A0AAP4FTC5-F1
#
_entry.id   AF-A0AAP4FTC5-F1
#
_cell.length_a   1.000
_cell.length_b   1.000
_cell.length_c   1.000
_cell.angle_alpha   90.00
_cell.angle_beta   90.00
_cell.angle_gamma   90.00
#
_symmetry.space_group_name_H-M   'P 1'
#
loop_
_entity.id
_entity.type
_entity.pdbx_description
1 polymer ?
#
loop_
_entity_poly.entity_id
_entity_poly.type
_entity_poly.pdbx_seq_one_letter_code
_entity_poly.pdbx_strand_id
1 'polypeptide(L)'
;MNEKWRVLLISVLTPSGVITAVSLFVIWGYFSRLNRLDVFFEVMNIQSIFALIFCAVILSLLFLLSIFFVSSVFMAVVIPQDVNNLPGYDKMKTNFLSVLMIAGLFPTTFIYIFYYALDLSQGVKDNSAWISMFGIGLMTVVVSALINRKHLEKDLSSKRAEVKRTRRYQFYLGIPLSIALLAHLQVFPLEIVFRNISASDEKVNFWTITGLAFISYMVYFLSLFPGLVYLRMGTHDKMLKKISASFIVSLMVLLIISTKITVIPVMFTHSVIKLSGISDFTVHRYIIKSSEYPEEFFASAIWKKKIIKAEQYYAVSAVSMFTTNQFSFLCPETIVKSYRESWKFNPWDSAFDTTVRHKLQEQAADCVPVSAAAVKRWDISLH
;
A
#
# COMPACT_ATOMS: atom_id res chain seq x y z
N MET A 1 -4.51 1.23 -39.00
CA MET A 1 -5.28 1.97 -37.97
C MET A 1 -5.70 3.30 -38.58
N ASN A 2 -7.00 3.56 -38.70
CA ASN A 2 -7.54 4.66 -39.52
C ASN A 2 -7.14 6.05 -38.95
N GLU A 3 -6.83 7.02 -39.81
CA GLU A 3 -6.30 8.34 -39.42
C GLU A 3 -7.28 9.11 -38.49
N LYS A 4 -8.59 8.96 -38.73
CA LYS A 4 -9.66 9.46 -37.84
C LYS A 4 -9.58 8.91 -36.41
N TRP A 5 -9.27 7.62 -36.25
CA TRP A 5 -9.11 7.01 -34.93
C TRP A 5 -7.87 7.54 -34.22
N ARG A 6 -6.81 7.86 -34.97
CA ARG A 6 -5.57 8.44 -34.43
C ARG A 6 -5.80 9.86 -33.92
N VAL A 7 -6.53 10.69 -34.67
CA VAL A 7 -6.90 12.05 -34.28
C VAL A 7 -7.84 12.05 -33.07
N LEU A 8 -8.82 11.15 -33.02
CA LEU A 8 -9.69 10.98 -31.85
C LEU A 8 -8.92 10.52 -30.60
N LEU A 9 -8.02 9.53 -30.73
CA LEU A 9 -7.15 9.10 -29.62
C LEU A 9 -6.26 10.24 -29.12
N ILE A 10 -5.63 10.99 -30.02
CA ILE A 10 -4.75 12.11 -29.66
C ILE A 10 -5.55 13.27 -29.04
N SER A 11 -6.78 13.52 -29.50
CA SER A 11 -7.67 14.55 -28.93
C SER A 11 -8.22 14.19 -27.56
N VAL A 12 -8.48 12.90 -27.29
CA VAL A 12 -8.92 12.38 -25.97
C VAL A 12 -7.74 12.28 -24.99
N LEU A 13 -6.51 12.08 -25.47
CA LEU A 13 -5.26 12.08 -24.68
C LEU A 13 -4.73 13.48 -24.31
N THR A 14 -5.57 14.52 -24.36
CA THR A 14 -5.20 15.81 -23.77
C THR A 14 -4.93 15.62 -22.26
N PRO A 15 -3.96 16.36 -21.67
CA PRO A 15 -3.68 16.24 -20.23
C PRO A 15 -4.93 16.40 -19.35
N SER A 16 -5.85 17.28 -19.74
CA SER A 16 -7.15 17.46 -19.09
C SER A 16 -8.06 16.23 -19.18
N GLY A 17 -8.10 15.55 -20.33
CA GLY A 17 -8.82 14.30 -20.52
C GLY A 17 -8.30 13.20 -19.60
N VAL A 18 -6.97 13.06 -19.47
CA VAL A 18 -6.34 12.08 -18.57
C VAL A 18 -6.64 12.38 -17.10
N ILE A 19 -6.49 13.65 -16.68
CA ILE A 19 -6.79 14.09 -15.30
C ILE A 19 -8.24 13.75 -14.94
N THR A 20 -9.16 14.06 -15.84
CA THR A 20 -10.60 13.83 -15.65
C THR A 20 -10.91 12.34 -15.59
N ALA A 21 -10.41 11.55 -16.55
CA ALA A 21 -10.68 10.12 -16.62
C ALA A 21 -10.15 9.36 -15.39
N VAL A 22 -8.93 9.66 -14.95
CA VAL A 22 -8.33 9.03 -13.76
C VAL A 22 -9.10 9.42 -12.50
N SER A 23 -9.47 10.69 -12.36
CA SER A 23 -10.25 11.15 -11.20
C SER A 23 -11.62 10.51 -11.16
N LEU A 24 -12.34 10.48 -12.29
CA LEU A 24 -13.64 9.83 -12.41
C LEU A 24 -13.57 8.34 -12.08
N PHE A 25 -12.53 7.64 -12.54
CA PHE A 25 -12.36 6.21 -12.23
C PHE A 25 -12.22 5.96 -10.72
N VAL A 26 -11.44 6.80 -10.02
CA VAL A 26 -11.26 6.67 -8.56
C VAL A 26 -12.53 7.03 -7.80
N ILE A 27 -13.20 8.12 -8.17
CA ILE A 27 -14.47 8.53 -7.57
C ILE A 27 -15.55 7.47 -7.80
N TRP A 28 -15.64 6.93 -9.03
CA TRP A 28 -16.54 5.82 -9.36
C TRP A 28 -16.25 4.59 -8.50
N GLY A 29 -14.97 4.19 -8.37
CA GLY A 29 -14.58 3.07 -7.52
C GLY A 29 -14.96 3.27 -6.05
N TYR A 30 -14.81 4.50 -5.54
CA TYR A 30 -15.19 4.88 -4.18
C TYR A 30 -16.70 4.76 -3.94
N PHE A 31 -17.52 5.39 -4.79
CA PHE A 31 -18.98 5.36 -4.63
C PHE A 31 -19.61 4.03 -5.02
N SER A 32 -19.05 3.30 -5.99
CA SER A 32 -19.45 1.93 -6.32
C SER A 32 -19.28 1.00 -5.12
N ARG A 33 -18.18 1.15 -4.38
CA ARG A 33 -17.94 0.39 -3.15
C ARG A 33 -18.98 0.69 -2.07
N LEU A 34 -19.41 1.94 -1.94
CA LEU A 34 -20.47 2.35 -1.01
C LEU A 34 -21.88 2.02 -1.50
N ASN A 35 -22.05 1.55 -2.75
CA ASN A 35 -23.35 1.41 -3.43
C ASN A 35 -24.13 2.74 -3.51
N ARG A 36 -23.42 3.85 -3.70
CA ARG A 36 -23.98 5.22 -3.76
C ARG A 36 -23.62 5.93 -5.06
N LEU A 37 -23.93 5.26 -6.18
CA LEU A 37 -23.71 5.78 -7.53
C LEU A 37 -24.63 6.96 -7.86
N ASP A 38 -25.73 7.13 -7.13
CA ASP A 38 -26.57 8.33 -7.14
C ASP A 38 -25.73 9.59 -6.90
N VAL A 39 -24.91 9.58 -5.85
CA VAL A 39 -24.03 10.70 -5.48
C VAL A 39 -22.91 10.90 -6.51
N PHE A 40 -22.40 9.81 -7.10
CA PHE A 40 -21.36 9.89 -8.12
C PHE A 40 -21.77 10.79 -9.30
N PHE A 41 -23.00 10.66 -9.81
CA PHE A 41 -23.48 11.46 -10.93
C PHE A 41 -23.57 12.95 -10.61
N GLU A 42 -23.82 13.32 -9.37
CA GLU A 42 -23.78 14.72 -8.92
C GLU A 42 -22.33 15.25 -8.90
N VAL A 43 -21.38 14.44 -8.40
CA VAL A 43 -19.96 14.80 -8.33
C VAL A 43 -19.33 15.01 -9.70
N MET A 44 -19.74 14.25 -10.72
CA MET A 44 -19.16 14.35 -12.06
C MET A 44 -19.25 15.76 -12.67
N ASN A 45 -20.21 16.57 -12.22
CA ASN A 45 -20.42 17.93 -12.74
C ASN A 45 -19.48 18.96 -12.09
N ILE A 46 -18.74 18.59 -11.05
CA ILE A 46 -17.87 19.48 -10.28
C ILE A 46 -16.44 19.37 -10.81
N GLN A 47 -16.13 20.11 -11.88
CA GLN A 47 -14.80 20.02 -12.52
C GLN A 47 -13.64 20.46 -11.60
N SER A 48 -13.91 21.33 -10.63
CA SER A 48 -12.88 21.92 -9.75
C SER A 48 -12.18 20.90 -8.86
N ILE A 49 -12.78 19.74 -8.56
CA ILE A 49 -12.18 18.73 -7.68
C ILE A 49 -11.26 17.75 -8.42
N PHE A 50 -11.35 17.64 -9.75
CA PHE A 50 -10.62 16.61 -10.50
C PHE A 50 -9.11 16.81 -10.47
N ALA A 51 -8.63 18.04 -10.64
CA ALA A 51 -7.19 18.31 -10.57
C ALA A 51 -6.61 17.93 -9.20
N LEU A 52 -7.37 18.21 -8.14
CA LEU A 52 -6.98 17.95 -6.77
C LEU A 52 -6.98 16.44 -6.46
N ILE A 53 -7.98 15.70 -6.94
CA ILE A 53 -8.03 14.23 -6.83
C ILE A 53 -6.89 13.59 -7.63
N PHE A 54 -6.61 14.07 -8.84
CA PHE A 54 -5.52 13.56 -9.65
C PHE A 54 -4.15 13.74 -8.98
N CYS A 55 -3.89 14.89 -8.35
CA CYS A 55 -2.68 15.09 -7.54
C CYS A 55 -2.62 14.09 -6.37
N ALA A 56 -3.73 13.87 -5.67
CA ALA A 56 -3.81 12.88 -4.61
C ALA A 56 -3.62 11.43 -5.12
N VAL A 57 -4.05 11.11 -6.33
CA VAL A 57 -3.79 9.83 -7.01
C VAL A 57 -2.30 9.60 -7.22
N ILE A 58 -1.60 10.58 -7.80
CA ILE A 58 -0.15 10.47 -8.04
C ILE A 58 0.58 10.29 -6.70
N LEU A 59 0.26 11.10 -5.70
CA LEU A 59 0.90 11.05 -4.39
C LEU A 59 0.64 9.71 -3.67
N SER A 60 -0.61 9.23 -3.69
CA SER A 60 -1.00 7.95 -3.10
C SER A 60 -0.30 6.78 -3.79
N LEU A 61 -0.22 6.82 -5.13
CA LEU A 61 0.48 5.79 -5.90
C LEU A 61 1.98 5.79 -5.60
N LEU A 62 2.62 6.96 -5.50
CA LEU A 62 4.03 7.06 -5.13
C LEU A 62 4.30 6.50 -3.73
N PHE A 63 3.45 6.81 -2.74
CA PHE A 63 3.58 6.24 -1.40
C PHE A 63 3.45 4.73 -1.42
N LEU A 64 2.44 4.21 -2.12
CA LEU A 64 2.18 2.78 -2.18
C LEU A 64 3.33 2.04 -2.88
N LEU A 65 3.83 2.58 -4.00
CA LEU A 65 5.01 2.04 -4.67
C LEU A 65 6.25 2.09 -3.77
N SER A 66 6.45 3.18 -3.04
CA SER A 66 7.59 3.33 -2.13
C SER A 66 7.57 2.30 -1.01
N ILE A 67 6.39 2.01 -0.44
CA ILE A 67 6.24 1.01 0.62
C ILE A 67 6.43 -0.41 0.09
N PHE A 68 5.75 -0.77 -1.00
CA PHE A 68 5.78 -2.14 -1.53
C PHE A 68 7.09 -2.50 -2.22
N PHE A 69 7.78 -1.54 -2.83
CA PHE A 69 9.01 -1.77 -3.59
C PHE A 69 10.25 -1.14 -2.97
N VAL A 70 10.20 -0.84 -1.66
CA VAL A 70 11.37 -0.35 -0.90
C VAL A 70 12.60 -1.23 -1.12
N SER A 71 12.43 -2.55 -1.05
CA SER A 71 13.52 -3.50 -1.24
C SER A 71 14.12 -3.46 -2.65
N SER A 72 13.31 -3.19 -3.67
CA SER A 72 13.81 -2.98 -5.04
C SER A 72 14.65 -1.72 -5.19
N VAL A 73 14.22 -0.61 -4.59
CA VAL A 73 14.96 0.66 -4.64
C VAL A 73 16.32 0.50 -3.94
N PHE A 74 16.33 -0.06 -2.74
CA PHE A 74 17.57 -0.31 -2.01
C PHE A 74 18.46 -1.36 -2.70
N MET A 75 17.89 -2.38 -3.36
CA MET A 75 18.66 -3.35 -4.14
C MET A 75 19.50 -2.67 -5.23
N ALA A 76 18.89 -1.71 -5.94
CA ALA A 76 19.57 -0.93 -6.98
C ALA A 76 20.73 -0.06 -6.44
N VAL A 77 20.65 0.34 -5.16
CA VAL A 77 21.70 1.12 -4.48
C VAL A 77 22.81 0.23 -3.91
N VAL A 78 22.44 -0.92 -3.34
CA VAL A 78 23.36 -1.82 -2.61
C VAL A 78 24.22 -2.66 -3.55
N ILE A 79 23.64 -3.17 -4.64
CA ILE A 79 24.36 -4.02 -5.60
C ILE A 79 24.80 -3.15 -6.77
N PRO A 80 26.11 -2.81 -6.89
CA PRO A 80 26.56 -1.97 -7.98
C PRO A 80 26.27 -2.63 -9.33
N GLN A 81 25.90 -1.84 -10.34
CA GLN A 81 25.61 -2.39 -11.67
C GLN A 81 26.84 -2.99 -12.33
N ASP A 82 27.98 -2.31 -12.16
CA ASP A 82 29.30 -2.72 -12.63
C ASP A 82 30.36 -2.23 -11.63
N VAL A 83 31.49 -2.93 -11.58
CA VAL A 83 32.62 -2.55 -10.75
C VAL A 83 33.87 -2.54 -11.61
N ASN A 84 34.36 -1.32 -11.89
CA ASN A 84 35.61 -1.12 -12.60
C ASN A 84 36.73 -2.01 -12.04
N ASN A 85 37.44 -2.67 -12.95
CA ASN A 85 38.56 -3.57 -12.67
C ASN A 85 38.18 -4.95 -12.10
N LEU A 86 36.93 -5.43 -12.17
CA LEU A 86 36.55 -6.81 -11.82
C LEU A 86 35.83 -7.51 -12.99
N PRO A 87 36.55 -8.20 -13.88
CA PRO A 87 35.96 -8.88 -15.04
C PRO A 87 35.05 -10.07 -14.64
N GLY A 88 35.22 -10.65 -13.44
CA GLY A 88 34.36 -11.70 -12.92
C GLY A 88 33.12 -11.19 -12.17
N TYR A 89 32.85 -9.88 -12.15
CA TYR A 89 31.82 -9.29 -11.31
C TYR A 89 30.39 -9.76 -11.65
N ASP A 90 30.06 -10.00 -12.91
CA ASP A 90 28.71 -10.45 -13.31
C ASP A 90 28.28 -11.76 -12.63
N LYS A 91 29.24 -12.67 -12.42
CA LYS A 91 28.99 -13.93 -11.71
C LYS A 91 28.80 -13.69 -10.21
N MET A 92 29.59 -12.80 -9.60
CA MET A 92 29.42 -12.39 -8.20
C MET A 92 28.09 -11.68 -7.98
N LYS A 93 27.68 -10.79 -8.89
CA LYS A 93 26.38 -10.11 -8.90
C LYS A 93 25.24 -11.12 -8.92
N THR A 94 25.31 -12.13 -9.80
CA THR A 94 24.31 -13.21 -9.86
C THR A 94 24.25 -13.97 -8.54
N ASN A 95 25.41 -14.29 -7.93
CA ASN A 95 25.46 -14.94 -6.63
C ASN A 95 24.83 -14.08 -5.53
N PHE A 96 25.09 -12.76 -5.50
CA PHE A 96 24.46 -11.84 -4.54
C PHE A 96 22.94 -11.80 -4.69
N LEU A 97 22.42 -11.84 -5.93
CA LEU A 97 20.99 -11.94 -6.18
C LEU A 97 20.40 -13.26 -5.66
N SER A 98 21.11 -14.38 -5.83
CA SER A 98 20.71 -15.66 -5.25
C SER A 98 20.71 -15.63 -3.72
N VAL A 99 21.74 -15.05 -3.10
CA VAL A 99 21.81 -14.87 -1.64
C VAL A 99 20.64 -14.02 -1.14
N LEU A 100 20.28 -12.95 -1.85
CA LEU A 100 19.12 -12.13 -1.52
C LEU A 100 17.81 -12.93 -1.58
N MET A 101 17.58 -13.71 -2.65
CA MET A 101 16.38 -14.56 -2.75
C MET A 101 16.28 -15.59 -1.61
N ILE A 102 17.40 -16.18 -1.21
CA ILE A 102 17.48 -17.12 -0.08
C ILE A 102 17.25 -16.39 1.25
N ALA A 103 17.81 -15.19 1.42
CA ALA A 103 17.65 -14.38 2.63
C ALA A 103 16.18 -14.08 2.92
N GLY A 104 15.35 -13.90 1.88
CA GLY A 104 13.90 -13.71 2.03
C GLY A 104 13.12 -14.90 2.61
N LEU A 105 13.66 -16.12 2.56
CA LEU A 105 13.07 -17.30 3.18
C LEU A 105 13.34 -17.37 4.70
N PHE A 106 14.30 -16.60 5.20
CA PHE A 106 14.65 -16.64 6.62
C PHE A 106 13.56 -16.05 7.52
N PRO A 107 13.00 -14.84 7.24
CA PRO A 107 11.91 -14.31 8.06
C PRO A 107 10.70 -15.25 8.15
N THR A 108 10.35 -15.93 7.05
CA THR A 108 9.22 -16.88 7.03
C THR A 108 9.51 -18.14 7.83
N THR A 109 10.73 -18.68 7.71
CA THR A 109 11.20 -19.82 8.50
C THR A 109 11.27 -19.46 10.00
N PHE A 110 11.68 -18.23 10.31
CA PHE A 110 11.77 -17.74 11.68
C PHE A 110 10.39 -17.60 12.33
N ILE A 111 9.40 -17.04 11.62
CA ILE A 111 8.00 -16.99 12.07
C ILE A 111 7.48 -18.40 12.37
N TYR A 112 7.73 -19.36 11.48
CA TYR A 112 7.31 -20.75 11.67
C TYR A 112 7.94 -21.39 12.91
N ILE A 113 9.26 -21.24 13.11
CA ILE A 113 9.98 -21.84 14.23
C ILE A 113 9.55 -21.24 15.58
N PHE A 114 9.44 -19.90 15.66
CA PHE A 114 9.14 -19.20 16.91
C PHE A 114 7.68 -19.33 17.36
N TYR A 115 6.73 -19.41 16.42
CA TYR A 115 5.31 -19.51 16.76
C TYR A 115 4.78 -20.95 16.86
N TYR A 116 5.42 -21.93 16.20
CA TYR A 116 4.91 -23.30 16.14
C TYR A 116 5.83 -24.35 16.76
N ALA A 117 7.15 -24.24 16.56
CA ALA A 117 8.06 -25.36 16.86
C ALA A 117 8.70 -25.30 18.26
N LEU A 118 8.89 -24.10 18.83
CA LEU A 118 9.59 -23.94 20.10
C LEU A 118 8.73 -23.12 21.07
N ASP A 119 8.37 -23.73 22.20
CA ASP A 119 7.66 -23.06 23.29
C ASP A 119 8.64 -22.16 24.07
N LEU A 120 9.12 -21.12 23.40
CA LEU A 120 10.15 -20.21 23.90
C LEU A 120 9.59 -19.29 25.00
N SER A 121 10.43 -18.99 25.98
CA SER A 121 10.10 -18.06 27.07
C SER A 121 9.71 -16.68 26.54
N GLN A 122 8.84 -15.98 27.28
CA GLN A 122 8.27 -14.70 26.87
C GLN A 122 9.35 -13.65 26.54
N GLY A 123 10.46 -13.61 27.29
CA GLY A 123 11.58 -12.70 27.04
C GLY A 123 12.35 -12.96 25.73
N VAL A 124 12.29 -14.17 25.18
CA VAL A 124 12.85 -14.50 23.86
C VAL A 124 11.89 -14.11 22.74
N LYS A 125 10.58 -14.16 23.00
CA LYS A 125 9.54 -13.67 22.08
C LYS A 125 9.59 -12.15 21.94
N ASP A 126 9.81 -11.42 23.03
CA ASP A 126 9.92 -9.95 23.01
C ASP A 126 11.16 -9.47 22.24
N ASN A 127 12.26 -10.23 22.29
CA ASN A 127 13.50 -9.94 21.56
C ASN A 127 13.61 -10.64 20.20
N SER A 128 12.56 -11.34 19.75
CA SER A 128 12.59 -12.20 18.56
C SER A 128 12.98 -11.45 17.28
N ALA A 129 12.55 -10.18 17.13
CA ALA A 129 12.90 -9.34 15.98
C ALA A 129 14.41 -9.07 15.87
N TRP A 130 15.08 -8.76 16.99
CA TRP A 130 16.52 -8.55 17.03
C TRP A 130 17.28 -9.84 16.74
N ILE A 131 16.82 -10.96 17.31
CA ILE A 131 17.41 -12.28 17.08
C ILE A 131 17.31 -12.68 15.60
N SER A 132 16.15 -12.43 14.97
CA SER A 132 15.97 -12.62 13.52
C SER A 132 16.95 -11.77 12.71
N MET A 133 17.13 -10.50 13.10
CA MET A 133 18.04 -9.59 12.42
C MET A 133 19.50 -10.04 12.46
N PHE A 134 19.98 -10.41 13.63
CA PHE A 134 21.33 -10.95 13.78
C PHE A 134 21.49 -12.29 13.06
N GLY A 135 20.50 -13.17 13.14
CA GLY A 135 20.52 -14.49 12.48
C GLY A 135 20.63 -14.38 10.97
N ILE A 136 19.81 -13.54 10.35
CA ILE A 136 19.85 -13.30 8.90
C ILE A 136 21.18 -12.64 8.51
N GLY A 137 21.65 -11.65 9.27
CA GLY A 137 22.93 -10.98 9.01
C GLY A 137 24.13 -11.94 9.03
N LEU A 138 24.19 -12.81 10.04
CA LEU A 138 25.25 -13.82 10.13
C LEU A 138 25.17 -14.81 8.96
N MET A 139 23.97 -15.30 8.66
CA MET A 139 23.75 -16.27 7.58
C MET A 139 24.07 -15.69 6.21
N THR A 140 23.65 -14.46 5.90
CA THR A 140 23.98 -13.84 4.60
C THR A 140 25.48 -13.61 4.44
N VAL A 141 26.18 -13.22 5.50
CA VAL A 141 27.64 -13.07 5.50
C VAL A 141 28.32 -14.41 5.23
N VAL A 142 27.95 -15.47 5.96
CA VAL A 142 28.55 -16.80 5.80
C VAL A 142 28.29 -17.37 4.41
N VAL A 143 27.02 -17.36 3.96
CA VAL A 143 26.65 -17.92 2.65
C VAL A 143 27.29 -17.12 1.51
N SER A 144 27.30 -15.79 1.59
CA SER A 144 27.96 -14.95 0.60
C SER A 144 29.47 -15.21 0.56
N ALA A 145 30.12 -15.34 1.72
CA ALA A 145 31.54 -15.64 1.79
C ALA A 145 31.85 -16.99 1.12
N LEU A 146 31.08 -18.05 1.40
CA LEU A 146 31.29 -19.37 0.81
C LEU A 146 31.11 -19.37 -0.71
N ILE A 147 30.06 -18.73 -1.22
CA ILE A 147 29.74 -18.74 -2.65
C ILE A 147 30.71 -17.85 -3.45
N ASN A 148 31.08 -16.67 -2.92
CA ASN A 148 31.87 -15.69 -3.65
C ASN A 148 33.39 -15.82 -3.47
N ARG A 149 33.86 -16.62 -2.49
CA ARG A 149 35.30 -16.72 -2.16
C ARG A 149 36.19 -17.03 -3.36
N LYS A 150 35.86 -18.07 -4.12
CA LYS A 150 36.67 -18.51 -5.28
C LYS A 150 36.77 -17.44 -6.36
N HIS A 151 35.67 -16.72 -6.61
CA HIS A 151 35.62 -15.68 -7.64
C HIS A 151 36.36 -14.42 -7.19
N LEU A 152 36.16 -14.01 -5.93
CA LEU A 152 36.77 -12.80 -5.39
C LEU A 152 38.28 -12.96 -5.18
N GLU A 153 38.75 -14.10 -4.68
CA GLU A 153 40.19 -14.34 -4.47
C GLU A 153 40.97 -14.43 -5.79
N LYS A 154 40.36 -14.98 -6.85
CA LYS A 154 40.95 -15.00 -8.20
C LYS A 154 41.18 -13.60 -8.74
N ASP A 155 40.16 -12.73 -8.69
CA ASP A 155 40.23 -11.36 -9.23
C ASP A 155 41.04 -10.38 -8.34
N LEU A 156 41.22 -10.70 -7.05
CA LEU A 156 42.02 -9.90 -6.12
C LEU A 156 43.49 -10.32 -6.07
N SER A 157 43.86 -11.48 -6.61
CA SER A 157 45.22 -12.04 -6.51
C SER A 157 46.30 -11.07 -7.04
N SER A 158 46.02 -10.37 -8.14
CA SER A 158 46.93 -9.46 -8.85
C SER A 158 46.89 -8.00 -8.39
N LYS A 159 46.06 -7.63 -7.39
CA LYS A 159 45.87 -6.23 -6.96
C LYS A 159 46.73 -5.82 -5.76
N ARG A 160 46.85 -4.51 -5.49
CA ARG A 160 47.55 -3.98 -4.28
C ARG A 160 46.84 -4.34 -2.98
N ALA A 161 47.59 -4.47 -1.89
CA ALA A 161 47.09 -4.92 -0.58
C ALA A 161 45.96 -4.03 -0.01
N GLU A 162 46.04 -2.71 -0.15
CA GLU A 162 44.98 -1.79 0.30
C GLU A 162 43.66 -2.02 -0.44
N VAL A 163 43.73 -2.17 -1.77
CA VAL A 163 42.57 -2.48 -2.61
C VAL A 163 41.99 -3.86 -2.25
N LYS A 164 42.84 -4.85 -1.95
CA LYS A 164 42.39 -6.17 -1.46
C LYS A 164 41.60 -6.05 -0.16
N ARG A 165 42.08 -5.27 0.82
CA ARG A 165 41.41 -5.11 2.11
C ARG A 165 40.04 -4.44 1.97
N THR A 166 39.97 -3.33 1.26
CA THR A 166 38.71 -2.58 1.06
C THR A 166 37.68 -3.41 0.30
N ARG A 167 38.10 -4.14 -0.75
CA ARG A 167 37.20 -5.01 -1.52
C ARG A 167 36.74 -6.23 -0.73
N ARG A 168 37.60 -6.85 0.08
CA ARG A 168 37.18 -7.93 0.98
C ARG A 168 36.12 -7.46 1.96
N TYR A 169 36.31 -6.30 2.60
CA TYR A 169 35.31 -5.73 3.49
C TYR A 169 33.98 -5.46 2.76
N GLN A 170 34.04 -4.84 1.59
CA GLN A 170 32.84 -4.55 0.79
C GLN A 170 32.06 -5.81 0.39
N PHE A 171 32.72 -6.84 -0.13
CA PHE A 171 32.06 -8.02 -0.71
C PHE A 171 31.70 -9.09 0.33
N TYR A 172 32.49 -9.25 1.40
CA TYR A 172 32.21 -10.23 2.45
C TYR A 172 31.34 -9.68 3.59
N LEU A 173 31.39 -8.37 3.86
CA LEU A 173 30.68 -7.78 4.99
C LEU A 173 29.65 -6.74 4.53
N GLY A 174 30.07 -5.73 3.77
CA GLY A 174 29.22 -4.59 3.40
C GLY A 174 27.97 -4.98 2.61
N ILE A 175 28.15 -5.64 1.46
CA ILE A 175 27.03 -6.06 0.59
C ILE A 175 26.13 -7.10 1.32
N PRO A 176 26.66 -8.15 1.98
CA PRO A 176 25.81 -9.12 2.69
C PRO A 176 25.00 -8.55 3.86
N LEU A 177 25.57 -7.62 4.63
CA LEU A 177 24.82 -6.93 5.70
C LEU A 177 23.72 -6.04 5.13
N SER A 178 24.00 -5.33 4.04
CA SER A 178 22.97 -4.56 3.33
C SER A 178 21.88 -5.45 2.73
N ILE A 179 22.22 -6.65 2.24
CA ILE A 179 21.25 -7.68 1.81
C ILE A 179 20.39 -8.17 2.99
N ALA A 180 20.99 -8.36 4.17
CA ALA A 180 20.23 -8.73 5.37
C ALA A 180 19.27 -7.62 5.80
N LEU A 181 19.70 -6.36 5.74
CA LEU A 181 18.83 -5.21 6.00
C LEU A 181 17.69 -5.13 4.98
N LEU A 182 18.00 -5.34 3.69
CA LEU A 182 17.02 -5.41 2.61
C LEU A 182 15.95 -6.49 2.85
N ALA A 183 16.35 -7.66 3.32
CA ALA A 183 15.42 -8.73 3.66
C ALA A 183 14.52 -8.34 4.86
N HIS A 184 15.01 -7.53 5.80
CA HIS A 184 14.20 -7.03 6.92
C HIS A 184 13.23 -5.94 6.53
N LEU A 185 13.56 -5.07 5.57
CA LEU A 185 12.65 -4.01 5.12
C LEU A 185 11.33 -4.56 4.54
N GLN A 186 11.27 -5.86 4.22
CA GLN A 186 10.04 -6.54 3.83
C GLN A 186 8.97 -6.57 4.93
N VAL A 187 9.33 -6.36 6.20
CA VAL A 187 8.35 -6.31 7.30
C VAL A 187 7.31 -5.22 7.05
N PHE A 188 7.65 -4.09 6.43
CA PHE A 188 6.70 -3.00 6.15
C PHE A 188 5.52 -3.40 5.25
N PRO A 189 5.73 -3.90 4.01
CA PRO A 189 4.61 -4.34 3.18
C PRO A 189 3.86 -5.52 3.79
N LEU A 190 4.55 -6.42 4.52
CA LEU A 190 3.90 -7.55 5.19
C LEU A 190 3.02 -7.12 6.35
N GLU A 191 3.44 -6.15 7.15
CA GLU A 191 2.64 -5.61 8.25
C GLU A 191 1.29 -5.07 7.74
N ILE A 192 1.31 -4.34 6.61
CA ILE A 192 0.09 -3.83 5.97
C ILE A 192 -0.83 -4.97 5.55
N VAL A 193 -0.28 -6.03 4.95
CA VAL A 193 -1.07 -7.20 4.52
C VAL A 193 -1.64 -7.91 5.75
N PHE A 194 -0.80 -8.30 6.71
CA PHE A 194 -1.18 -9.13 7.86
C PHE A 194 -2.11 -8.42 8.84
N ARG A 195 -1.93 -7.12 9.09
CA ARG A 195 -2.82 -6.35 9.97
C ARG A 195 -4.27 -6.33 9.49
N ASN A 196 -4.48 -6.50 8.19
CA ASN A 196 -5.79 -6.49 7.57
C ASN A 196 -6.29 -7.91 7.25
N ILE A 197 -5.56 -8.97 7.57
CA ILE A 197 -6.11 -10.32 7.48
C ILE A 197 -7.04 -10.56 8.66
N SER A 198 -8.28 -10.96 8.37
CA SER A 198 -9.17 -11.53 9.38
C SER A 198 -8.88 -13.02 9.50
N ALA A 199 -8.10 -13.41 10.53
CA ALA A 199 -8.03 -14.81 10.93
C ALA A 199 -9.33 -15.15 11.67
N SER A 200 -10.02 -16.23 11.28
CA SER A 200 -11.08 -16.81 12.10
C SER A 200 -10.50 -17.24 13.45
N ASP A 201 -11.26 -17.08 14.53
CA ASP A 201 -10.86 -17.47 15.90
C ASP A 201 -10.66 -19.01 16.07
N GLU A 202 -10.64 -19.77 14.97
CA GLU A 202 -10.25 -21.17 14.98
C GLU A 202 -8.75 -21.29 15.23
N LYS A 203 -8.38 -22.17 16.18
CA LYS A 203 -7.00 -22.48 16.56
C LYS A 203 -6.08 -22.48 15.34
N VAL A 204 -5.02 -21.67 15.41
CA VAL A 204 -4.02 -21.48 14.35
C VAL A 204 -3.60 -22.85 13.79
N ASN A 205 -4.17 -23.23 12.65
CA ASN A 205 -3.91 -24.51 12.02
C ASN A 205 -2.61 -24.42 11.22
N PHE A 206 -1.91 -25.54 11.07
CA PHE A 206 -0.68 -25.65 10.27
C PHE A 206 -0.87 -25.05 8.87
N TRP A 207 -1.98 -25.36 8.21
CA TRP A 207 -2.32 -24.85 6.88
C TRP A 207 -2.41 -23.32 6.82
N THR A 208 -2.91 -22.68 7.88
CA THR A 208 -3.02 -21.21 7.96
C THR A 208 -1.63 -20.58 8.05
N ILE A 209 -0.74 -21.12 8.89
CA ILE A 209 0.64 -20.63 9.03
C ILE A 209 1.42 -20.84 7.73
N THR A 210 1.34 -22.03 7.14
CA THR A 210 2.00 -22.34 5.86
C THR A 210 1.52 -21.43 4.75
N GLY A 211 0.20 -21.17 4.67
CA GLY A 211 -0.38 -20.22 3.71
C GLY A 211 0.13 -18.79 3.92
N LEU A 212 0.21 -18.31 5.17
CA LEU A 212 0.76 -16.99 5.49
C LEU A 212 2.26 -16.87 5.16
N ALA A 213 3.05 -17.92 5.44
CA ALA A 213 4.47 -17.97 5.08
C ALA A 213 4.66 -17.95 3.56
N PHE A 214 3.81 -18.66 2.82
CA PHE A 214 3.82 -18.63 1.36
C PHE A 214 3.46 -17.25 0.81
N ILE A 215 2.37 -16.62 1.29
CA ILE A 215 2.00 -15.25 0.91
C ILE A 215 3.15 -14.29 1.20
N SER A 216 3.77 -14.40 2.39
CA SER A 216 4.90 -13.55 2.77
C SER A 216 6.06 -13.66 1.80
N TYR A 217 6.46 -14.89 1.46
CA TYR A 217 7.54 -15.11 0.51
C TYR A 217 7.17 -14.66 -0.91
N MET A 218 5.93 -14.87 -1.36
CA MET A 218 5.47 -14.40 -2.66
C MET A 218 5.48 -12.87 -2.76
N VAL A 219 4.99 -12.16 -1.74
CA VAL A 219 5.03 -10.68 -1.70
C VAL A 219 6.48 -10.20 -1.70
N TYR A 220 7.38 -10.87 -0.98
CA TYR A 220 8.81 -10.57 -1.02
C TYR A 220 9.42 -10.78 -2.41
N PHE A 221 9.20 -11.94 -3.00
CA PHE A 221 9.75 -12.26 -4.31
C PHE A 221 9.27 -11.26 -5.38
N LEU A 222 7.96 -10.95 -5.38
CA LEU A 222 7.37 -9.96 -6.27
C LEU A 222 7.91 -8.54 -6.03
N SER A 223 8.18 -8.15 -4.79
CA SER A 223 8.73 -6.83 -4.46
C SER A 223 10.15 -6.60 -4.99
N LEU A 224 10.88 -7.66 -5.36
CA LEU A 224 12.24 -7.58 -5.93
C LEU A 224 12.27 -7.40 -7.45
N PHE A 225 11.18 -7.71 -8.18
CA PHE A 225 11.17 -7.71 -9.65
C PHE A 225 11.62 -6.38 -10.27
N PRO A 226 11.12 -5.20 -9.83
CA PRO A 226 11.55 -3.93 -10.39
C PRO A 226 13.04 -3.66 -10.23
N GLY A 227 13.63 -4.06 -9.10
CA GLY A 227 15.07 -3.97 -8.83
C GLY A 227 15.88 -4.92 -9.72
N LEU A 228 15.39 -6.15 -9.93
CA LEU A 228 16.02 -7.13 -10.83
C LEU A 228 16.05 -6.63 -12.27
N VAL A 229 14.95 -6.04 -12.76
CA VAL A 229 14.89 -5.44 -14.10
C VAL A 229 15.88 -4.29 -14.22
N TYR A 230 15.93 -3.41 -13.21
CA TYR A 230 16.91 -2.32 -13.19
C TYR A 230 18.36 -2.82 -13.25
N LEU A 231 18.70 -3.86 -12.48
CA LEU A 231 20.06 -4.40 -12.41
C LEU A 231 20.46 -5.23 -13.64
N ARG A 232 19.50 -5.85 -14.35
CA ARG A 232 19.78 -6.65 -15.56
C ARG A 232 19.83 -5.83 -16.85
N MET A 233 19.36 -4.59 -16.85
CA MET A 233 19.54 -3.69 -18.00
C MET A 233 21.00 -3.34 -18.23
N GLY A 234 21.38 -3.19 -19.50
CA GLY A 234 22.77 -2.96 -19.90
C GLY A 234 23.34 -1.69 -19.25
N THR A 235 24.61 -1.72 -18.87
CA THR A 235 25.32 -0.57 -18.27
C THR A 235 25.25 0.67 -19.16
N HIS A 236 25.27 0.48 -20.48
CA HIS A 236 25.19 1.53 -21.51
C HIS A 236 23.79 2.12 -21.75
N ASP A 237 22.72 1.54 -21.22
CA ASP A 237 21.38 2.13 -21.34
C ASP A 237 21.28 3.45 -20.55
N LYS A 238 20.56 4.43 -21.08
CA LYS A 238 20.29 5.70 -20.39
C LYS A 238 19.59 5.45 -19.04
N MET A 239 20.04 6.13 -17.97
CA MET A 239 19.47 5.99 -16.63
C MET A 239 17.94 6.16 -16.60
N LEU A 240 17.41 7.11 -17.37
CA LEU A 240 15.96 7.36 -17.47
C LEU A 240 15.19 6.17 -18.03
N LYS A 241 15.76 5.42 -18.99
CA LYS A 241 15.16 4.20 -19.55
C LYS A 241 15.11 3.07 -18.52
N LYS A 242 16.13 2.97 -17.66
CA LYS A 242 16.18 1.97 -16.59
C LYS A 242 15.15 2.27 -15.50
N ILE A 243 15.06 3.54 -15.09
CA ILE A 243 14.09 3.99 -14.09
C ILE A 243 12.67 3.81 -14.62
N SER A 244 12.41 4.21 -15.88
CA SER A 244 11.06 4.07 -16.46
C SER A 244 10.64 2.62 -16.60
N ALA A 245 11.54 1.72 -17.03
CA ALA A 245 11.23 0.30 -17.12
C ALA A 245 10.97 -0.33 -15.74
N SER A 246 11.80 -0.01 -14.74
CA SER A 246 11.60 -0.46 -13.36
C SER A 246 10.26 0.04 -12.82
N PHE A 247 9.92 1.31 -13.05
CA PHE A 247 8.63 1.90 -12.65
C PHE A 247 7.42 1.22 -13.31
N ILE A 248 7.48 0.95 -14.62
CA ILE A 248 6.42 0.23 -15.35
C ILE A 248 6.24 -1.18 -14.77
N VAL A 249 7.34 -1.89 -14.48
CA VAL A 249 7.28 -3.21 -13.85
C VAL A 249 6.69 -3.15 -12.45
N SER A 250 7.03 -2.14 -11.64
CA SER A 250 6.43 -1.92 -10.33
C SER A 250 4.91 -1.75 -10.42
N LEU A 251 4.42 -0.95 -11.38
CA LEU A 251 2.98 -0.77 -11.61
C LEU A 251 2.30 -2.09 -11.99
N MET A 252 2.88 -2.85 -12.93
CA MET A 252 2.32 -4.13 -13.37
C MET A 252 2.25 -5.15 -12.22
N VAL A 253 3.34 -5.28 -11.45
CA VAL A 253 3.38 -6.17 -10.29
C VAL A 253 2.38 -5.73 -9.23
N LEU A 254 2.29 -4.43 -8.95
CA LEU A 254 1.34 -3.90 -7.97
C LEU A 254 -0.11 -4.20 -8.37
N LEU A 255 -0.46 -4.04 -9.65
CA LEU A 255 -1.78 -4.37 -10.16
C LEU A 255 -2.09 -5.86 -9.96
N ILE A 256 -1.14 -6.75 -10.27
CA ILE A 256 -1.30 -8.21 -10.06
C ILE A 256 -1.55 -8.51 -8.57
N ILE A 257 -0.74 -7.97 -7.66
CA ILE A 257 -0.90 -8.18 -6.22
C ILE A 257 -2.26 -7.64 -5.75
N SER A 258 -2.69 -6.48 -6.26
CA SER A 258 -3.96 -5.83 -5.91
C SER A 258 -5.20 -6.67 -6.27
N THR A 259 -5.10 -7.57 -7.25
CA THR A 259 -6.21 -8.48 -7.58
C THR A 259 -6.45 -9.56 -6.53
N LYS A 260 -5.42 -9.91 -5.75
CA LYS A 260 -5.48 -10.97 -4.73
C LYS A 260 -5.55 -10.39 -3.32
N ILE A 261 -4.86 -9.29 -3.08
CA ILE A 261 -4.86 -8.60 -1.79
C ILE A 261 -5.80 -7.40 -1.91
N THR A 262 -7.09 -7.64 -1.63
CA THR A 262 -8.17 -6.67 -1.85
C THR A 262 -8.03 -5.41 -0.98
N VAL A 263 -7.24 -5.45 0.10
CA VAL A 263 -6.93 -4.26 0.91
C VAL A 263 -6.14 -3.19 0.17
N ILE A 264 -5.28 -3.56 -0.80
CA ILE A 264 -4.42 -2.61 -1.52
C ILE A 264 -5.24 -1.56 -2.28
N PRO A 265 -6.17 -1.92 -3.17
CA PRO A 265 -7.02 -0.95 -3.85
C PRO A 265 -7.90 -0.15 -2.87
N VAL A 266 -8.31 -0.73 -1.75
CA VAL A 266 -9.09 -0.02 -0.72
C VAL A 266 -8.27 1.06 -0.03
N MET A 267 -7.06 0.73 0.42
CA MET A 267 -6.14 1.70 1.00
C MET A 267 -5.77 2.78 -0.01
N PHE A 268 -5.55 2.41 -1.27
CA PHE A 268 -5.30 3.38 -2.34
C PHE A 268 -6.46 4.37 -2.47
N THR A 269 -7.70 3.89 -2.63
CA THR A 269 -8.87 4.79 -2.73
C THR A 269 -9.05 5.65 -1.47
N HIS A 270 -8.90 5.08 -0.27
CA HIS A 270 -8.97 5.83 0.96
C HIS A 270 -7.91 6.94 1.04
N SER A 271 -6.66 6.60 0.72
CA SER A 271 -5.55 7.55 0.69
C SER A 271 -5.84 8.69 -0.28
N VAL A 272 -6.39 8.40 -1.47
CA VAL A 272 -6.75 9.44 -2.44
C VAL A 272 -7.79 10.39 -1.88
N ILE A 273 -8.93 9.87 -1.40
CA ILE A 273 -10.05 10.69 -0.89
C ILE A 273 -9.63 11.49 0.36
N LYS A 274 -8.78 10.92 1.20
CA LYS A 274 -8.26 11.60 2.40
C LYS A 274 -7.21 12.67 2.06
N LEU A 275 -6.24 12.37 1.20
CA LEU A 275 -5.19 13.31 0.80
C LEU A 275 -5.73 14.44 -0.06
N SER A 276 -6.83 14.21 -0.77
CA SER A 276 -7.53 15.27 -1.47
C SER A 276 -8.28 16.22 -0.52
N GLY A 277 -8.42 15.89 0.77
CA GLY A 277 -9.12 16.76 1.73
C GLY A 277 -10.63 16.86 1.49
N ILE A 278 -11.18 16.02 0.61
CA ILE A 278 -12.62 15.99 0.31
C ILE A 278 -13.37 15.03 1.24
N SER A 279 -12.69 14.31 2.12
CA SER A 279 -13.33 13.49 3.15
C SER A 279 -12.70 13.73 4.51
N ASP A 280 -13.53 13.70 5.53
CA ASP A 280 -13.12 13.70 6.92
C ASP A 280 -13.79 12.52 7.63
N PHE A 281 -12.96 11.56 8.07
CA PHE A 281 -13.43 10.33 8.72
C PHE A 281 -13.55 10.48 10.24
N THR A 282 -13.43 11.70 10.78
CA THR A 282 -13.73 11.99 12.18
C THR A 282 -15.18 12.40 12.38
N VAL A 283 -15.72 12.09 13.56
CA VAL A 283 -17.10 12.42 13.93
C VAL A 283 -17.16 13.89 14.32
N HIS A 284 -18.03 14.63 13.65
CA HIS A 284 -18.30 16.04 13.92
C HIS A 284 -19.77 16.26 14.24
N ARG A 285 -20.05 17.39 14.88
CA ARG A 285 -21.41 17.88 15.02
C ARG A 285 -21.70 18.87 13.90
N TYR A 286 -22.82 18.67 13.23
CA TYR A 286 -23.27 19.51 12.13
C TYR A 286 -24.59 20.16 12.50
N ILE A 287 -24.65 21.48 12.35
CA ILE A 287 -25.89 22.24 12.48
C ILE A 287 -26.54 22.32 11.11
N ILE A 288 -27.82 21.94 11.06
CA ILE A 288 -28.64 21.93 9.85
C ILE A 288 -29.87 22.81 10.09
N LYS A 289 -30.24 23.60 9.09
CA LYS A 289 -31.47 24.40 9.11
C LYS A 289 -32.69 23.51 8.84
N SER A 290 -33.69 23.57 9.72
CA SER A 290 -34.95 22.82 9.57
C SER A 290 -35.74 23.22 8.31
N SER A 291 -35.54 24.44 7.79
CA SER A 291 -36.23 24.93 6.58
C SER A 291 -35.72 24.32 5.27
N GLU A 292 -34.45 23.89 5.23
CA GLU A 292 -33.82 23.32 4.02
C GLU A 292 -33.84 21.79 4.05
N TYR A 293 -33.61 21.20 5.23
CA TYR A 293 -33.69 19.76 5.46
C TYR A 293 -34.58 19.48 6.68
N PRO A 294 -35.82 19.00 6.46
CA PRO A 294 -36.73 18.63 7.55
C PRO A 294 -36.12 17.62 8.51
N GLU A 295 -36.53 17.67 9.77
CA GLU A 295 -35.98 16.81 10.82
C GLU A 295 -36.26 15.32 10.59
N GLU A 296 -37.27 15.00 9.78
CA GLU A 296 -37.67 13.64 9.42
C GLU A 296 -36.57 12.90 8.65
N PHE A 297 -35.74 13.62 7.88
CA PHE A 297 -34.58 13.04 7.18
C PHE A 297 -33.55 12.44 8.15
N PHE A 298 -33.54 12.92 9.40
CA PHE A 298 -32.62 12.49 10.46
C PHE A 298 -33.37 11.94 11.68
N ALA A 299 -34.57 11.38 11.47
CA ALA A 299 -35.42 10.87 12.56
C ALA A 299 -34.83 9.62 13.24
N SER A 300 -34.02 8.84 12.53
CA SER A 300 -33.41 7.63 13.09
C SER A 300 -32.45 7.97 14.25
N ALA A 301 -32.52 7.18 15.32
CA ALA A 301 -31.72 7.36 16.53
C ALA A 301 -30.20 7.32 16.26
N ILE A 302 -29.77 6.73 15.14
CA ILE A 302 -28.37 6.64 14.70
C ILE A 302 -27.69 8.00 14.52
N TRP A 303 -28.46 9.06 14.24
CA TRP A 303 -27.95 10.41 13.97
C TRP A 303 -27.69 11.26 15.22
N LYS A 304 -28.08 10.76 16.40
CA LYS A 304 -27.93 11.45 17.70
C LYS A 304 -28.36 12.92 17.63
N LYS A 305 -29.58 13.15 17.12
CA LYS A 305 -30.15 14.48 16.91
C LYS A 305 -30.29 15.23 18.25
N LYS A 306 -29.85 16.49 18.30
CA LYS A 306 -30.09 17.43 19.40
C LYS A 306 -30.71 18.71 18.83
N ILE A 307 -31.89 19.09 19.30
CA ILE A 307 -32.55 20.34 18.90
C ILE A 307 -31.79 21.49 19.57
N ILE A 308 -31.29 22.46 18.80
CA ILE A 308 -30.62 23.67 19.32
C ILE A 308 -31.66 24.77 19.50
N LYS A 309 -32.46 25.00 18.45
CA LYS A 309 -33.56 25.96 18.47
C LYS A 309 -34.72 25.39 17.67
N ALA A 310 -35.84 25.15 18.34
CA ALA A 310 -37.04 24.58 17.74
C ALA A 310 -37.40 25.32 16.45
N GLU A 311 -37.72 24.54 15.41
CA GLU A 311 -38.12 25.00 14.06
C GLU A 311 -37.08 25.82 13.28
N GLN A 312 -35.87 26.02 13.82
CA GLN A 312 -34.81 26.77 13.13
C GLN A 312 -33.56 25.93 12.87
N TYR A 313 -33.03 25.29 13.91
CA TYR A 313 -31.76 24.57 13.83
C TYR A 313 -31.75 23.33 14.72
N TYR A 314 -31.29 22.22 14.15
CA TYR A 314 -30.94 21.02 14.89
C TYR A 314 -29.48 20.63 14.60
N ALA A 315 -28.88 19.91 15.54
CA ALA A 315 -27.56 19.33 15.39
C ALA A 315 -27.65 17.81 15.23
N VAL A 316 -26.81 17.28 14.35
CA VAL A 316 -26.60 15.83 14.18
C VAL A 316 -25.13 15.50 14.37
N SER A 317 -24.84 14.30 14.87
CA SER A 317 -23.48 13.77 14.92
C SER A 317 -23.25 12.92 13.68
N ALA A 318 -22.32 13.34 12.83
CA ALA A 318 -22.11 12.71 11.53
C ALA A 318 -20.63 12.73 11.13
N VAL A 319 -20.32 11.96 10.09
CA VAL A 319 -19.02 11.86 9.45
C VAL A 319 -19.15 12.30 8.01
N SER A 320 -18.24 13.15 7.53
CA SER A 320 -18.23 13.66 6.16
C SER A 320 -17.46 12.69 5.26
N MET A 321 -18.17 11.72 4.69
CA MET A 321 -17.56 10.74 3.78
C MET A 321 -17.14 11.36 2.44
N PHE A 322 -17.75 12.46 2.01
CA PHE A 322 -17.35 13.22 0.82
C PHE A 322 -17.88 14.66 0.93
N THR A 323 -17.08 15.69 0.66
CA THR A 323 -17.48 17.10 0.75
C THR A 323 -16.90 17.88 -0.41
N THR A 324 -17.74 18.71 -1.00
CA THR A 324 -17.41 19.65 -2.06
C THR A 324 -17.90 21.04 -1.67
N ASN A 325 -17.68 22.02 -2.55
CA ASN A 325 -18.26 23.35 -2.40
C ASN A 325 -19.79 23.38 -2.59
N GLN A 326 -20.38 22.35 -3.22
CA GLN A 326 -21.81 22.31 -3.53
C GLN A 326 -22.60 21.47 -2.52
N PHE A 327 -22.06 20.31 -2.13
CA PHE A 327 -22.72 19.41 -1.20
C PHE A 327 -21.73 18.65 -0.31
N SER A 328 -22.23 18.16 0.82
CA SER A 328 -21.55 17.28 1.77
C SER A 328 -22.36 15.99 1.90
N PHE A 329 -21.68 14.86 1.77
CA PHE A 329 -22.22 13.53 1.95
C PHE A 329 -21.99 13.10 3.40
N LEU A 330 -23.02 13.28 4.22
CA LEU A 330 -22.99 13.00 5.64
C LEU A 330 -23.46 11.57 5.91
N CYS A 331 -22.78 10.91 6.83
CA CYS A 331 -23.11 9.56 7.27
C CYS A 331 -23.15 9.47 8.80
N PRO A 332 -23.93 8.55 9.38
CA PRO A 332 -23.90 8.27 10.81
C PRO A 332 -22.52 7.79 11.28
N GLU A 333 -22.21 7.96 12.56
CA GLU A 333 -20.93 7.53 13.15
C GLU A 333 -20.64 6.02 12.99
N THR A 334 -21.69 5.20 12.87
CA THR A 334 -21.60 3.74 12.74
C THR A 334 -20.86 3.31 11.47
N ILE A 335 -20.91 4.13 10.41
CA ILE A 335 -20.24 3.81 9.14
C ILE A 335 -18.72 3.68 9.30
N VAL A 336 -18.11 4.40 10.24
CA VAL A 336 -16.64 4.39 10.42
C VAL A 336 -16.14 3.00 10.79
N LYS A 337 -16.90 2.29 11.64
CA LYS A 337 -16.57 0.93 12.04
C LYS A 337 -16.69 -0.02 10.86
N SER A 338 -17.81 -0.01 10.15
CA SER A 338 -18.04 -0.86 8.97
C SER A 338 -17.05 -0.54 7.84
N TYR A 339 -16.70 0.73 7.66
CA TYR A 339 -15.70 1.16 6.70
C TYR A 339 -14.33 0.59 7.03
N ARG A 340 -13.88 0.67 8.29
CA ARG A 340 -12.61 0.08 8.73
C ARG A 340 -12.63 -1.46 8.65
N GLU A 341 -13.74 -2.11 8.98
CA GLU A 341 -13.90 -3.56 8.84
C GLU A 341 -13.85 -4.00 7.38
N SER A 342 -14.35 -3.18 6.45
CA SER A 342 -14.29 -3.48 5.02
C SER A 342 -12.86 -3.52 4.45
N TRP A 343 -11.86 -2.99 5.17
CA TRP A 343 -10.46 -3.10 4.79
C TRP A 343 -9.89 -4.47 5.09
N LYS A 344 -10.53 -5.21 6.00
CA LYS A 344 -10.12 -6.57 6.29
C LYS A 344 -10.47 -7.48 5.13
N PHE A 345 -9.66 -8.50 4.93
CA PHE A 345 -9.87 -9.51 3.92
C PHE A 345 -9.50 -10.89 4.48
N ASN A 346 -10.07 -11.92 3.88
CA ASN A 346 -9.69 -13.30 4.18
C ASN A 346 -9.12 -13.97 2.91
N PRO A 347 -7.81 -14.29 2.86
CA PRO A 347 -7.22 -14.98 1.71
C PRO A 347 -7.88 -16.33 1.40
N TRP A 348 -8.50 -16.97 2.41
CA TRP A 348 -9.06 -18.33 2.33
C TRP A 348 -10.57 -18.36 2.13
N ASP A 349 -11.26 -17.22 2.28
CA ASP A 349 -12.70 -17.12 2.12
C ASP A 349 -13.06 -15.89 1.30
N SER A 350 -13.33 -16.10 0.01
CA SER A 350 -13.77 -15.03 -0.89
C SER A 350 -15.15 -14.47 -0.55
N ALA A 351 -16.00 -15.22 0.17
CA ALA A 351 -17.32 -14.74 0.57
C ALA A 351 -17.23 -13.74 1.73
N PHE A 352 -16.19 -13.81 2.56
CA PHE A 352 -15.92 -12.84 3.61
C PHE A 352 -15.87 -11.41 3.05
N ASP A 353 -15.09 -11.18 1.99
CA ASP A 353 -14.94 -9.86 1.36
C ASP A 353 -16.28 -9.31 0.86
N THR A 354 -17.15 -10.17 0.32
CA THR A 354 -18.50 -9.76 -0.10
C THR A 354 -19.40 -9.40 1.07
N THR A 355 -19.26 -10.12 2.19
CA THR A 355 -20.06 -9.92 3.41
C THR A 355 -19.71 -8.60 4.09
N VAL A 356 -18.42 -8.31 4.26
CA VAL A 356 -17.98 -7.02 4.85
C VAL A 356 -18.31 -5.85 3.94
N ARG A 357 -18.29 -6.04 2.61
CA ARG A 357 -18.75 -5.03 1.65
C ARG A 357 -20.25 -4.77 1.78
N HIS A 358 -21.08 -5.81 1.87
CA HIS A 358 -22.52 -5.64 2.02
C HIS A 358 -22.88 -4.89 3.31
N LYS A 359 -22.21 -5.21 4.43
CA LYS A 359 -22.38 -4.47 5.70
C LYS A 359 -22.02 -2.99 5.57
N LEU A 360 -20.99 -2.64 4.80
CA LEU A 360 -20.66 -1.25 4.50
C LEU A 360 -21.75 -0.57 3.66
N GLN A 361 -22.26 -1.27 2.63
CA GLN A 361 -23.31 -0.75 1.75
C GLN A 361 -24.63 -0.51 2.49
N GLU A 362 -24.99 -1.40 3.42
CA GLU A 362 -26.16 -1.26 4.28
C GLU A 362 -26.06 0.00 5.15
N GLN A 363 -24.91 0.23 5.80
CA GLN A 363 -24.70 1.46 6.58
C GLN A 363 -24.58 2.72 5.70
N ALA A 364 -24.11 2.58 4.46
CA ALA A 364 -24.02 3.69 3.51
C ALA A 364 -25.40 4.10 2.92
N ALA A 365 -26.41 3.23 3.01
CA ALA A 365 -27.77 3.55 2.61
C ALA A 365 -28.39 4.65 3.50
N ASP A 366 -28.02 4.67 4.78
CA ASP A 366 -28.47 5.69 5.73
C ASP A 366 -27.80 7.05 5.51
N CYS A 367 -26.78 7.17 4.66
CA CYS A 367 -26.10 8.44 4.40
C CYS A 367 -26.96 9.39 3.55
N VAL A 368 -26.81 10.70 3.78
CA VAL A 368 -27.61 11.73 3.11
C VAL A 368 -26.70 12.76 2.44
N PRO A 369 -26.89 13.02 1.13
CA PRO A 369 -26.28 14.19 0.49
C PRO A 369 -27.04 15.45 0.93
N VAL A 370 -26.31 16.40 1.50
CA VAL A 370 -26.85 17.69 1.96
C VAL A 370 -26.11 18.85 1.30
N SER A 371 -26.81 19.94 1.00
CA SER A 371 -26.20 21.15 0.46
C SER A 371 -25.13 21.69 1.42
N ALA A 372 -23.96 22.04 0.89
CA ALA A 372 -22.85 22.55 1.68
C ALA A 372 -23.19 23.91 2.34
N ALA A 373 -24.12 24.68 1.76
CA ALA A 373 -24.60 25.93 2.33
C ALA A 373 -25.58 25.74 3.50
N ALA A 374 -26.28 24.60 3.53
CA ALA A 374 -27.28 24.27 4.54
C ALA A 374 -26.67 23.77 5.86
N VAL A 375 -25.40 23.37 5.81
CA VAL A 375 -24.73 22.63 6.87
C VAL A 375 -23.51 23.39 7.36
N LYS A 376 -23.41 23.56 8.68
CA LYS A 376 -22.23 24.14 9.33
C LYS A 376 -21.64 23.20 10.36
N ARG A 377 -20.34 22.95 10.26
CA ARG A 377 -19.59 22.21 11.28
C ARG A 377 -19.54 23.03 12.57
N TRP A 378 -19.89 22.40 13.69
CA TRP A 378 -20.01 23.02 15.01
C TRP A 378 -19.42 22.09 16.08
N ASP A 379 -18.10 22.09 16.21
CA ASP A 379 -17.39 21.21 17.15
C ASP A 379 -17.33 21.77 18.60
N ILE A 380 -18.03 22.87 18.88
CA ILE A 380 -18.04 23.51 20.20
C ILE A 380 -18.89 22.66 21.15
N SER A 381 -18.40 22.44 22.38
CA SER A 381 -19.18 21.83 23.45
C SER A 381 -20.38 22.72 23.78
N LEU A 382 -21.57 22.31 23.34
CA LEU A 382 -22.84 22.84 23.86
C LEU A 382 -22.99 22.30 25.28
N HIS A 383 -22.41 23.03 26.24
CA HIS A 383 -22.68 22.84 27.67
C HIS A 383 -24.15 23.04 27.97
#